data_AF-V9PPQ4-F1
#
_entry.id   AF-V9PPQ4-F1
#
_cell.length_a   1.000
_cell.length_b   1.000
_cell.length_c   1.000
_cell.angle_alpha   90.00
_cell.angle_beta   90.00
_cell.angle_gamma   90.00
#
_symmetry.space_group_name_H-M   'P 1'
#
loop_
_entity.id
_entity.type
_entity.pdbx_description
1 polymer ?
#
loop_
_entity_poly.entity_id
_entity_poly.type
_entity_poly.pdbx_seq_one_letter_code
_entity_poly.pdbx_strand_id
1 'polypeptide(L)'
;YDALKDFLGGNFTVVANRQKVEEERLREEQKKKEEEERKKNEQNKKEDTIVTPTVSSGPDCFPPHSIVTIFENGIEKMKPMQELNVGDLVLSYDVKKKISTFSPLILWAHADQYRDVKYLLIKLEDSSKIKISGEHLIMVGINHKTMMAKNVNKGDALYMLHKGFVKVVAITEVIETGLLAPITAAGNIFVEGILASCYANLVDVKILGELVKISGQTVGDLGFLPLRVARYFFKAKYEVGAFRGDMNTDLHPYVKFLCKLHRPTM
;
A
#
# COMPACT_ATOMS: atom_id res chain seq x y z
N TYR A 1 88.21 -32.51 9.30
CA TYR A 1 86.84 -33.03 9.12
C TYR A 1 85.76 -32.07 9.66
N ASP A 2 86.13 -31.00 10.39
CA ASP A 2 85.14 -30.07 10.97
C ASP A 2 84.89 -28.75 10.19
N ALA A 3 85.70 -28.39 9.20
CA ALA A 3 85.48 -27.15 8.44
C ALA A 3 84.40 -27.25 7.33
N LEU A 4 84.00 -28.47 6.93
CA LEU A 4 83.02 -28.67 5.85
C LEU A 4 81.56 -28.78 6.35
N LYS A 5 81.35 -29.06 7.65
CA LYS A 5 80.01 -29.18 8.25
C LYS A 5 79.39 -27.82 8.58
N ASP A 6 80.20 -26.83 8.98
CA ASP A 6 79.69 -25.50 9.35
C ASP A 6 79.28 -24.67 8.12
N PHE A 7 79.94 -24.85 6.98
CA PHE A 7 79.58 -24.13 5.74
C PHE A 7 78.28 -24.65 5.09
N LEU A 8 78.00 -25.95 5.20
CA LEU A 8 76.80 -26.57 4.63
C LEU A 8 75.60 -26.52 5.60
N GLY A 9 75.84 -26.62 6.92
CA GLY A 9 74.79 -26.57 7.94
C GLY A 9 74.21 -25.17 8.18
N GLY A 10 75.04 -24.12 8.18
CA GLY A 10 74.58 -22.74 8.35
C GLY A 10 73.70 -22.26 7.19
N ASN A 11 74.09 -22.57 5.95
CA ASN A 11 73.34 -22.18 4.75
C ASN A 11 72.03 -22.96 4.57
N PHE A 12 71.99 -24.25 4.92
CA PHE A 12 70.77 -25.05 4.77
C PHE A 12 69.67 -24.63 5.76
N THR A 13 70.04 -24.34 7.01
CA THR A 13 69.09 -23.89 8.04
C THR A 13 68.52 -22.50 7.76
N VAL A 14 69.32 -21.58 7.22
CA VAL A 14 68.87 -20.23 6.80
C VAL A 14 67.93 -20.31 5.59
N VAL A 15 68.22 -21.19 4.62
CA VAL A 15 67.36 -21.40 3.44
C VAL A 15 66.03 -22.03 3.83
N ALA A 16 66.02 -23.02 4.72
CA ALA A 16 64.79 -23.65 5.20
C ALA A 16 63.89 -22.69 6.01
N ASN A 17 64.49 -21.80 6.82
CA ASN A 17 63.73 -20.77 7.54
C ASN A 17 63.16 -19.70 6.60
N ARG A 18 63.91 -19.30 5.56
CA ARG A 18 63.38 -18.40 4.51
C ARG A 18 62.22 -19.03 3.74
N GLN A 19 62.30 -20.31 3.39
CA GLN A 19 61.22 -21.02 2.70
C GLN A 19 59.94 -21.08 3.53
N LYS A 20 60.02 -21.36 4.85
CA LYS A 20 58.85 -21.35 5.74
C LYS A 20 58.20 -19.98 5.87
N VAL A 21 59.00 -18.91 5.98
CA VAL A 21 58.49 -17.53 6.05
C VAL A 21 57.84 -17.11 4.73
N GLU A 22 58.39 -17.52 3.59
CA GLU A 22 57.79 -17.28 2.27
C GLU A 22 56.46 -18.03 2.11
N GLU A 23 56.38 -19.28 2.56
CA GLU A 23 55.13 -20.08 2.54
C GLU A 23 54.03 -19.49 3.44
N GLU A 24 54.38 -19.00 4.63
CA GLU A 24 53.42 -18.30 5.50
C GLU A 24 52.93 -16.99 4.87
N ARG A 25 53.84 -16.21 4.27
CA ARG A 25 53.46 -14.98 3.56
C ARG A 25 52.52 -15.27 2.39
N LEU A 26 52.79 -16.30 1.60
CA LEU A 26 51.92 -16.73 0.50
C LEU A 26 50.55 -17.21 0.99
N ARG A 27 50.48 -17.91 2.13
CA ARG A 27 49.20 -18.33 2.75
C ARG A 27 48.39 -17.14 3.25
N GLU A 28 49.03 -16.13 3.83
CA GLU A 28 48.35 -14.91 4.27
C GLU A 28 47.84 -14.07 3.08
N GLU A 29 48.63 -13.98 2.00
CA GLU A 29 48.21 -13.33 0.76
C GLU A 29 47.02 -14.04 0.11
N GLN A 30 46.99 -15.38 0.10
CA GLN A 30 45.85 -16.16 -0.39
C GLN A 30 44.59 -15.91 0.47
N LYS A 31 44.72 -15.94 1.81
CA LYS A 31 43.58 -15.64 2.70
C LYS A 31 43.03 -14.23 2.49
N LYS A 32 43.89 -13.23 2.29
CA LYS A 32 43.46 -11.85 1.98
C LYS A 32 42.72 -11.76 0.65
N LYS A 33 43.21 -12.46 -0.39
CA LYS A 33 42.53 -12.52 -1.69
C LYS A 33 41.16 -13.19 -1.61
N GLU A 34 41.06 -14.31 -0.89
CA GLU A 34 39.78 -15.00 -0.66
C GLU A 34 38.78 -14.15 0.14
N GLU A 35 39.25 -13.37 1.12
CA GLU A 35 38.42 -12.45 1.89
C GLU A 35 37.95 -11.24 1.06
N GLU A 36 38.82 -10.69 0.20
CA GLU A 36 38.46 -9.64 -0.75
C GLU A 36 37.46 -10.14 -1.80
N GLU A 37 37.60 -11.38 -2.27
CA GLU A 37 36.68 -12.01 -3.22
C GLU A 37 35.33 -12.32 -2.56
N ARG A 38 35.31 -12.75 -1.29
CA ARG A 38 34.08 -12.87 -0.49
C ARG A 38 33.38 -11.52 -0.31
N LYS A 39 34.12 -10.45 0.01
CA LYS A 39 33.56 -9.10 0.17
C LYS A 39 33.01 -8.56 -1.15
N LYS A 40 33.70 -8.78 -2.27
CA LYS A 40 33.21 -8.45 -3.63
C LYS A 40 31.96 -9.24 -4.00
N ASN A 41 31.90 -10.53 -3.67
CA ASN A 41 30.72 -11.35 -3.92
C ASN A 41 29.53 -10.96 -3.01
N GLU A 42 29.76 -10.52 -1.77
CA GLU A 42 28.71 -9.96 -0.91
C GLU A 42 28.21 -8.58 -1.37
N GLN A 43 29.10 -7.74 -1.92
CA GLN A 43 28.72 -6.47 -2.55
C GLN A 43 27.95 -6.68 -3.85
N ASN A 44 28.40 -7.60 -4.72
CA ASN A 44 27.68 -7.96 -5.93
C ASN A 44 26.34 -8.63 -5.60
N LYS A 45 26.21 -9.40 -4.52
CA LYS A 45 24.91 -9.95 -4.08
C LYS A 45 23.94 -8.88 -3.55
N LYS A 46 24.44 -7.73 -3.08
CA LYS A 46 23.61 -6.56 -2.75
C LYS A 46 23.19 -5.78 -4.01
N GLU A 47 24.05 -5.69 -5.02
CA GLU A 47 23.80 -5.00 -6.29
C GLU A 47 23.01 -5.82 -7.32
N ASP A 48 23.14 -7.16 -7.31
CA ASP A 48 22.36 -8.12 -8.12
C ASP A 48 21.01 -8.49 -7.49
N THR A 49 20.62 -7.81 -6.40
CA THR A 49 19.18 -7.58 -6.16
C THR A 49 18.69 -6.54 -7.18
N ILE A 50 18.79 -6.90 -8.46
CA ILE A 50 17.92 -6.39 -9.50
C ILE A 50 16.54 -6.75 -8.98
N VAL A 51 15.92 -5.76 -8.35
CA VAL A 51 14.49 -5.71 -8.11
C VAL A 51 13.91 -5.86 -9.50
N THR A 52 13.60 -7.11 -9.89
CA THR A 52 12.54 -7.40 -10.84
C THR A 52 11.43 -6.43 -10.47
N PRO A 53 10.82 -5.68 -11.41
CA PRO A 53 9.81 -4.70 -11.08
C PRO A 53 8.61 -5.45 -10.49
N THR A 54 8.68 -5.72 -9.19
CA THR A 54 7.53 -5.84 -8.35
C THR A 54 6.89 -4.49 -8.51
N VAL A 55 5.76 -4.46 -9.21
CA VAL A 55 4.80 -3.37 -9.06
C VAL A 55 4.55 -3.26 -7.55
N SER A 56 5.35 -2.44 -6.87
CA SER A 56 5.06 -1.97 -5.54
C SER A 56 3.96 -0.95 -5.77
N SER A 57 2.74 -1.45 -5.97
CA SER A 57 1.55 -0.64 -5.87
C SER A 57 1.67 0.08 -4.54
N GLY A 58 1.70 1.41 -4.58
CA GLY A 58 1.68 2.20 -3.36
C GLY A 58 0.52 1.76 -2.45
N PRO A 59 0.58 2.06 -1.15
CA PRO A 59 -0.49 1.71 -0.24
C PRO A 59 -1.81 2.32 -0.73
N ASP A 60 -2.89 1.56 -0.60
CA ASP A 60 -4.23 1.82 -1.15
C ASP A 60 -5.19 2.26 -0.03
N CYS A 61 -5.06 3.48 0.50
CA CYS A 61 -5.56 3.77 1.85
C CYS A 61 -5.79 5.24 2.20
N PHE A 62 -6.42 5.45 3.35
CA PHE A 62 -6.50 6.70 4.09
C PHE A 62 -5.67 6.62 5.39
N PRO A 63 -5.21 7.77 5.93
CA PRO A 63 -4.62 7.81 7.27
C PRO A 63 -5.63 7.45 8.37
N PRO A 64 -5.20 6.80 9.48
CA PRO A 64 -6.04 6.41 10.62
C PRO A 64 -6.86 7.56 11.24
N HIS A 65 -6.29 8.77 11.24
CA HIS A 65 -6.89 9.96 11.85
C HIS A 65 -7.85 10.71 10.92
N SER A 66 -8.04 10.25 9.69
CA SER A 66 -9.02 10.86 8.77
C SER A 66 -10.41 10.78 9.37
N ILE A 67 -11.17 11.87 9.29
CA ILE A 67 -12.50 11.94 9.90
C ILE A 67 -13.57 11.48 8.91
N VAL A 68 -14.49 10.67 9.41
CA VAL A 68 -15.70 10.25 8.70
C VAL A 68 -16.95 10.57 9.52
N THR A 69 -18.07 10.77 8.83
CA THR A 69 -19.38 10.88 9.48
C THR A 69 -20.03 9.50 9.55
N ILE A 70 -20.56 9.14 10.72
CA ILE A 70 -21.31 7.92 10.96
C ILE A 70 -22.72 8.23 11.48
N PHE A 71 -23.62 7.26 11.35
CA PHE A 71 -24.95 7.29 11.98
C PHE A 71 -25.03 6.22 13.08
N GLU A 72 -25.17 6.65 14.32
CA GLU A 72 -25.18 5.78 15.50
C GLU A 72 -26.18 6.31 16.52
N ASN A 73 -27.03 5.44 17.06
CA ASN A 73 -28.07 5.80 18.05
C ASN A 73 -29.01 6.93 17.60
N GLY A 74 -29.36 6.94 16.31
CA GLY A 74 -30.30 7.91 15.75
C GLY A 74 -29.71 9.29 15.44
N ILE A 75 -28.40 9.49 15.63
CA ILE A 75 -27.72 10.76 15.40
C ILE A 75 -26.47 10.60 14.54
N GLU A 76 -26.12 11.66 13.80
CA GLU A 76 -24.86 11.75 13.08
C GLU A 76 -23.72 12.11 14.03
N LYS A 77 -22.57 11.45 13.88
CA LYS A 77 -21.35 11.71 14.65
C LYS A 77 -20.13 11.69 13.74
N MET A 78 -19.15 12.52 14.04
CA MET A 78 -17.84 12.45 13.40
C MET A 78 -16.93 11.55 14.22
N LYS A 79 -16.24 10.61 13.58
CA LYS A 79 -15.23 9.74 14.22
C LYS A 79 -13.96 9.66 13.37
N PRO A 80 -12.78 9.54 13.99
CA PRO A 80 -11.59 9.08 13.30
C PRO A 80 -11.82 7.71 12.66
N MET A 81 -11.27 7.50 11.46
CA MET A 81 -11.46 6.27 10.69
C MET A 81 -11.02 5.02 11.47
N GLN A 82 -9.96 5.13 12.28
CA GLN A 82 -9.48 4.05 13.15
C GLN A 82 -10.44 3.61 14.25
N GLU A 83 -11.47 4.41 14.55
CA GLU A 83 -12.48 4.06 15.56
C GLU A 83 -13.68 3.33 14.96
N LEU A 84 -13.71 3.16 13.63
CA LEU A 84 -14.79 2.46 12.95
C LEU A 84 -14.72 0.96 13.20
N ASN A 85 -15.90 0.37 13.39
CA ASN A 85 -16.09 -1.07 13.47
C ASN A 85 -16.81 -1.58 12.22
N VAL A 86 -16.55 -2.83 11.85
CA VAL A 86 -17.38 -3.50 10.84
C VAL A 86 -18.83 -3.46 11.30
N GLY A 87 -19.72 -3.03 10.40
CA GLY A 87 -21.13 -2.78 10.70
C GLY A 87 -21.49 -1.30 10.89
N ASP A 88 -20.53 -0.44 11.25
CA ASP A 88 -20.78 0.99 11.42
C ASP A 88 -21.34 1.59 10.13
N LEU A 89 -22.42 2.37 10.28
CA LEU A 89 -23.08 3.06 9.19
C LEU A 89 -22.34 4.36 8.88
N VAL A 90 -21.50 4.35 7.84
CA VAL A 90 -20.70 5.50 7.41
C VAL A 90 -21.39 6.28 6.30
N LEU A 91 -21.21 7.59 6.28
CA LEU A 91 -21.75 8.47 5.26
C LEU A 91 -21.12 8.15 3.89
N SER A 92 -21.98 7.86 2.92
CA SER A 92 -21.67 7.41 1.57
C SER A 92 -22.61 8.11 0.57
N TYR A 93 -22.49 7.77 -0.71
CA TYR A 93 -23.26 8.37 -1.79
C TYR A 93 -23.94 7.30 -2.66
N ASP A 94 -25.26 7.44 -2.85
CA ASP A 94 -26.02 6.66 -3.82
C ASP A 94 -26.01 7.40 -5.16
N VAL A 95 -25.15 6.95 -6.09
CA VAL A 95 -24.99 7.55 -7.42
C VAL A 95 -26.28 7.50 -8.25
N LYS A 96 -27.13 6.47 -8.08
CA LYS A 96 -28.36 6.31 -8.85
C LYS A 96 -29.42 7.30 -8.38
N LYS A 97 -29.58 7.43 -7.06
CA LYS A 97 -30.55 8.35 -6.44
C LYS A 97 -30.01 9.78 -6.33
N LYS A 98 -28.71 9.98 -6.53
CA LYS A 98 -28.00 11.25 -6.39
C LYS A 98 -28.14 11.88 -5.00
N ILE A 99 -28.20 11.05 -3.96
CA ILE A 99 -28.34 11.48 -2.56
C ILE A 99 -27.24 10.88 -1.69
N SER A 100 -26.87 11.60 -0.62
CA SER A 100 -26.09 11.01 0.46
C SER A 100 -26.92 9.94 1.19
N THR A 101 -26.24 8.91 1.67
CA THR A 101 -26.87 7.80 2.39
C THR A 101 -25.89 7.22 3.40
N PHE A 102 -26.39 6.47 4.38
CA PHE A 102 -25.55 5.74 5.30
C PHE A 102 -25.39 4.29 4.85
N SER A 103 -24.14 3.85 4.73
CA SER A 103 -23.79 2.51 4.25
C SER A 103 -22.92 1.80 5.28
N PRO A 104 -23.18 0.52 5.57
CA PRO A 104 -22.36 -0.21 6.54
C PRO A 104 -20.95 -0.45 6.01
N LEU A 105 -19.96 -0.31 6.89
CA LEU A 105 -18.63 -0.88 6.70
C LEU A 105 -18.73 -2.41 6.68
N ILE A 106 -18.28 -3.05 5.61
CA ILE A 106 -18.33 -4.52 5.43
C ILE A 106 -17.04 -5.16 5.93
N LEU A 107 -15.89 -4.59 5.62
CA LEU A 107 -14.57 -5.06 6.05
C LEU A 107 -13.50 -3.97 5.89
N TRP A 108 -12.34 -4.23 6.47
CA TRP A 108 -11.11 -3.52 6.16
C TRP A 108 -10.34 -4.31 5.12
N ALA A 109 -10.11 -3.74 3.93
CA ALA A 109 -9.34 -4.39 2.88
C ALA A 109 -7.86 -4.49 3.26
N HIS A 110 -7.35 -3.49 3.98
CA HIS A 110 -5.99 -3.40 4.49
C HIS A 110 -6.00 -2.52 5.74
N ALA A 111 -5.30 -2.93 6.79
CA ALA A 111 -5.12 -2.16 8.01
C ALA A 111 -3.75 -2.44 8.63
N ASP A 112 -2.87 -1.45 8.63
CA ASP A 112 -1.53 -1.54 9.22
C ASP A 112 -1.26 -0.22 9.94
N GLN A 113 -1.28 -0.21 11.27
CA GLN A 113 -1.16 1.02 12.07
C GLN A 113 0.28 1.54 12.20
N TYR A 114 1.28 0.77 11.78
CA TYR A 114 2.69 1.07 12.05
C TYR A 114 3.49 1.42 10.80
N ARG A 115 2.90 1.24 9.62
CA ARG A 115 3.57 1.57 8.36
C ARG A 115 3.55 3.07 8.09
N ASP A 116 4.73 3.64 7.87
CA ASP A 116 4.83 4.98 7.31
C ASP A 116 4.41 4.97 5.85
N VAL A 117 3.45 5.83 5.53
CA VAL A 117 2.87 5.95 4.20
C VAL A 117 2.99 7.37 3.70
N LYS A 118 3.40 7.49 2.43
CA LYS A 118 3.30 8.75 1.69
C LYS A 118 1.86 8.98 1.24
N TYR A 119 1.29 10.09 1.70
CA TYR A 119 -0.04 10.57 1.35
C TYR A 119 0.04 11.85 0.53
N LEU A 120 -0.99 12.09 -0.27
CA LEU A 120 -1.27 13.37 -0.89
C LEU A 120 -2.22 14.14 0.03
N LEU A 121 -1.80 15.32 0.47
CA LEU A 121 -2.67 16.34 1.06
C LEU A 121 -3.21 17.22 -0.07
N ILE A 122 -4.48 17.01 -0.42
CA ILE A 122 -5.18 17.78 -1.44
C ILE A 122 -6.03 18.83 -0.74
N LYS A 123 -5.81 20.11 -1.05
CA LYS A 123 -6.57 21.26 -0.52
C LYS A 123 -7.48 21.83 -1.60
N LEU A 124 -8.70 22.16 -1.19
CA LEU A 124 -9.75 22.73 -2.03
C LEU A 124 -9.92 24.23 -1.79
N GLU A 125 -10.56 24.90 -2.74
CA GLU A 125 -10.80 26.35 -2.74
C GLU A 125 -11.58 26.83 -1.51
N ASP A 126 -12.47 26.00 -0.97
CA ASP A 126 -13.26 26.29 0.23
C ASP A 126 -12.53 25.97 1.55
N SER A 127 -11.21 25.79 1.50
CA SER A 127 -10.33 25.37 2.61
C SER A 127 -10.52 23.92 3.09
N SER A 128 -11.44 23.15 2.50
CA SER A 128 -11.54 21.72 2.76
C SER A 128 -10.29 20.99 2.28
N LYS A 129 -9.97 19.85 2.90
CA LYS A 129 -8.78 19.08 2.56
C LYS A 129 -8.99 17.59 2.81
N ILE A 130 -8.31 16.76 2.03
CA ILE A 130 -8.27 15.31 2.23
C ILE A 130 -6.82 14.84 2.18
N LYS A 131 -6.51 13.84 3.00
CA LYS A 131 -5.26 13.07 2.94
C LYS A 131 -5.59 11.68 2.40
N ILE A 132 -4.94 11.30 1.31
CA ILE A 132 -5.25 10.07 0.59
C ILE A 132 -4.02 9.55 -0.14
N SER A 133 -3.83 8.24 -0.22
CA SER A 133 -2.66 7.68 -0.90
C SER A 133 -2.77 7.84 -2.41
N GLY A 134 -1.63 7.86 -3.11
CA GLY A 134 -1.59 8.16 -4.55
C GLY A 134 -2.39 7.19 -5.42
N GLU A 135 -2.45 5.92 -5.05
CA GLU A 135 -3.15 4.86 -5.81
C GLU A 135 -4.66 4.81 -5.53
N HIS A 136 -5.15 5.52 -4.50
CA HIS A 136 -6.56 5.49 -4.11
C HIS A 136 -7.44 6.24 -5.11
N LEU A 137 -8.62 5.70 -5.40
CA LEU A 137 -9.56 6.36 -6.31
C LEU A 137 -10.37 7.44 -5.59
N ILE A 138 -10.38 8.65 -6.14
CA ILE A 138 -11.14 9.79 -5.65
C ILE A 138 -12.14 10.29 -6.69
N MET A 139 -13.27 10.85 -6.23
CA MET A 139 -14.33 11.31 -7.11
C MET A 139 -14.02 12.68 -7.70
N VAL A 140 -13.95 12.76 -9.03
CA VAL A 140 -13.59 13.95 -9.80
C VAL A 140 -14.60 14.28 -10.88
N GLY A 141 -14.91 15.58 -10.98
CA GLY A 141 -15.66 16.14 -12.09
C GLY A 141 -17.11 15.65 -12.20
N ILE A 142 -17.79 16.21 -13.20
CA ILE A 142 -19.22 15.97 -13.43
C ILE A 142 -19.43 14.49 -13.83
N ASN A 143 -20.46 13.85 -13.29
CA ASN A 143 -20.83 12.43 -13.46
C ASN A 143 -20.16 11.40 -12.55
N HIS A 144 -19.57 11.82 -11.42
CA HIS A 144 -19.00 10.88 -10.45
C HIS A 144 -17.98 9.92 -11.09
N LYS A 145 -17.10 10.48 -11.93
CA LYS A 145 -15.95 9.75 -12.45
C LYS A 145 -14.92 9.61 -11.34
N THR A 146 -14.24 8.46 -11.29
CA THR A 146 -13.12 8.28 -10.38
C THR A 146 -11.78 8.42 -11.09
N MET A 147 -10.76 8.85 -10.37
CA MET A 147 -9.37 8.81 -10.81
C MET A 147 -8.45 8.49 -9.63
N MET A 148 -7.26 7.94 -9.89
CA MET A 148 -6.24 7.78 -8.86
C MET A 148 -5.81 9.16 -8.33
N ALA A 149 -5.66 9.29 -7.02
CA ALA A 149 -5.32 10.57 -6.39
C ALA A 149 -4.01 11.17 -6.91
N LYS A 150 -3.02 10.34 -7.27
CA LYS A 150 -1.75 10.76 -7.89
C LYS A 150 -1.92 11.47 -9.23
N ASN A 151 -3.05 11.27 -9.89
CA ASN A 151 -3.35 11.88 -11.18
C ASN A 151 -4.18 13.17 -11.04
N VAL A 152 -4.62 13.53 -9.83
CA VAL A 152 -5.35 14.78 -9.58
C VAL A 152 -4.41 15.96 -9.78
N ASN A 153 -4.89 16.99 -10.46
CA ASN A 153 -4.16 18.23 -10.72
C ASN A 153 -4.86 19.44 -10.11
N LYS A 154 -4.11 20.53 -9.91
CA LYS A 154 -4.72 21.83 -9.60
C LYS A 154 -5.69 22.21 -10.72
N GLY A 155 -6.86 22.71 -10.33
CA GLY A 155 -7.95 23.04 -11.25
C GLY A 155 -8.96 21.91 -11.47
N ASP A 156 -8.63 20.66 -11.16
CA ASP A 156 -9.63 19.59 -11.06
C ASP A 156 -10.62 19.90 -9.95
N ALA A 157 -11.81 19.30 -9.98
CA ALA A 157 -12.84 19.53 -8.97
C ALA A 157 -13.26 18.22 -8.30
N LEU A 158 -13.21 18.18 -6.96
CA LEU A 158 -13.61 17.05 -6.14
C LEU A 158 -15.05 17.21 -5.66
N TYR A 159 -15.78 16.11 -5.49
CA TYR A 159 -17.13 16.14 -4.97
C TYR A 159 -17.13 16.28 -3.44
N MET A 160 -17.62 17.42 -2.95
CA MET A 160 -17.72 17.77 -1.54
C MET A 160 -19.19 17.74 -1.09
N LEU A 161 -19.43 17.14 0.07
CA LEU A 161 -20.75 17.01 0.68
C LEU A 161 -21.44 18.38 0.80
N HIS A 162 -22.72 18.45 0.41
CA HIS A 162 -23.57 19.65 0.40
C HIS A 162 -23.11 20.84 -0.47
N LYS A 163 -21.86 20.88 -0.97
CA LYS A 163 -21.37 21.96 -1.85
C LYS A 163 -21.18 21.54 -3.30
N GLY A 164 -21.21 20.24 -3.60
CA GLY A 164 -20.97 19.74 -4.96
C GLY A 164 -19.50 19.80 -5.33
N PHE A 165 -19.16 20.23 -6.55
CA PHE A 165 -17.79 20.18 -7.04
C PHE A 165 -16.98 21.41 -6.62
N VAL A 166 -15.88 21.19 -5.88
CA VAL A 166 -14.98 22.25 -5.40
C VAL A 166 -13.59 22.04 -5.98
N LYS A 167 -12.97 23.12 -6.47
CA LYS A 167 -11.69 23.07 -7.18
C LYS A 167 -10.52 22.78 -6.25
N VAL A 168 -9.56 22.01 -6.75
CA VAL A 168 -8.27 21.73 -6.13
C VAL A 168 -7.36 22.94 -6.33
N VAL A 169 -6.83 23.48 -5.22
CA VAL A 169 -5.93 24.65 -5.21
C VAL A 169 -4.50 24.29 -4.85
N ALA A 170 -4.29 23.21 -4.08
CA ALA A 170 -2.96 22.73 -3.72
C ALA A 170 -2.92 21.23 -3.52
N ILE A 171 -1.77 20.64 -3.85
CA ILE A 171 -1.44 19.23 -3.62
C ILE A 171 -0.03 19.21 -3.07
N THR A 172 0.17 18.56 -1.92
CA THR A 172 1.47 18.40 -1.28
C THR A 172 1.63 16.98 -0.77
N GLU A 173 2.83 16.43 -0.80
CA GLU A 173 3.12 15.14 -0.17
C GLU A 173 3.31 15.30 1.34
N VAL A 174 2.76 14.38 2.11
CA VAL A 174 2.97 14.26 3.56
C VAL A 174 3.24 12.80 3.91
N ILE A 175 4.00 12.55 4.97
CA ILE A 175 4.19 11.21 5.51
C ILE A 175 3.38 11.10 6.78
N GLU A 176 2.54 10.07 6.88
CA GLU A 176 1.81 9.73 8.10
C GLU A 176 1.95 8.25 8.41
N THR A 177 1.89 7.92 9.70
CA THR A 177 1.98 6.55 10.18
C THR A 177 0.60 5.92 10.21
N GLY A 178 0.53 4.70 9.68
CA GLY A 178 -0.65 3.88 9.63
C GLY A 178 -1.45 4.06 8.35
N LEU A 179 -2.19 3.03 7.98
CA LEU A 179 -3.05 2.99 6.81
C LEU A 179 -4.33 2.20 7.07
N LEU A 180 -5.44 2.67 6.52
CA LEU A 180 -6.74 2.00 6.56
C LEU A 180 -7.43 2.05 5.20
N ALA A 181 -7.95 0.91 4.75
CA ALA A 181 -8.70 0.78 3.50
C ALA A 181 -10.12 0.25 3.79
N PRO A 182 -11.10 1.12 4.07
CA PRO A 182 -12.47 0.71 4.39
C PRO A 182 -13.22 0.26 3.14
N ILE A 183 -13.96 -0.86 3.23
CA ILE A 183 -14.90 -1.29 2.20
C ILE A 183 -16.32 -1.16 2.71
N THR A 184 -17.09 -0.24 2.15
CA THR A 184 -18.52 -0.05 2.46
C THR A 184 -19.41 -0.85 1.50
N ALA A 185 -20.68 -1.05 1.88
CA ALA A 185 -21.65 -1.65 0.96
C ALA A 185 -21.96 -0.78 -0.26
N ALA A 186 -21.78 0.53 -0.16
CA ALA A 186 -21.92 1.48 -1.26
C ALA A 186 -20.70 1.50 -2.19
N GLY A 187 -19.52 1.01 -1.73
CA GLY A 187 -18.27 1.05 -2.48
C GLY A 187 -17.63 2.44 -2.57
N ASN A 188 -18.17 3.40 -1.81
CA ASN A 188 -17.64 4.75 -1.66
C ASN A 188 -17.88 5.23 -0.23
N ILE A 189 -17.18 6.30 0.15
CA ILE A 189 -17.21 6.87 1.51
C ILE A 189 -16.88 8.36 1.45
N PHE A 190 -17.50 9.16 2.32
CA PHE A 190 -17.07 10.53 2.57
C PHE A 190 -15.98 10.58 3.64
N VAL A 191 -14.83 11.15 3.30
CA VAL A 191 -13.69 11.35 4.20
C VAL A 191 -13.36 12.84 4.21
N GLU A 192 -13.35 13.47 5.38
CA GLU A 192 -13.24 14.94 5.52
C GLU A 192 -14.30 15.68 4.66
N GLY A 193 -15.49 15.08 4.50
CA GLY A 193 -16.57 15.62 3.66
C GLY A 193 -16.35 15.48 2.14
N ILE A 194 -15.24 14.89 1.69
CA ILE A 194 -14.91 14.67 0.28
C ILE A 194 -15.21 13.22 -0.11
N LEU A 195 -15.90 13.02 -1.24
CA LEU A 195 -16.29 11.69 -1.71
C LEU A 195 -15.09 10.97 -2.33
N ALA A 196 -14.77 9.81 -1.78
CA ALA A 196 -13.75 8.91 -2.30
C ALA A 196 -14.34 7.52 -2.57
N SER A 197 -13.67 6.78 -3.44
CA SER A 197 -13.94 5.35 -3.61
C SER A 197 -13.52 4.58 -2.36
N CYS A 198 -13.98 3.34 -2.22
CA CYS A 198 -13.37 2.36 -1.31
C CYS A 198 -12.25 1.55 -1.99
N TYR A 199 -11.97 1.81 -3.27
CA TYR A 199 -11.05 1.02 -4.09
C TYR A 199 -9.86 1.85 -4.54
N ALA A 200 -8.81 1.15 -4.93
CA ALA A 200 -7.55 1.72 -5.32
C ALA A 200 -6.84 0.80 -6.32
N ASN A 201 -5.88 1.35 -7.06
CA ASN A 201 -5.13 0.63 -8.10
C ASN A 201 -6.02 -0.14 -9.11
N LEU A 202 -7.23 0.38 -9.37
CA LEU A 202 -8.14 -0.13 -10.39
C LEU A 202 -8.22 0.86 -11.53
N VAL A 203 -7.85 0.41 -12.72
CA VAL A 203 -7.93 1.18 -13.96
C VAL A 203 -9.22 0.87 -14.71
N ASP A 204 -9.63 1.80 -15.56
CA ASP A 204 -10.77 1.57 -16.45
C ASP A 204 -10.45 0.45 -17.45
N VAL A 205 -11.33 -0.54 -17.53
CA VAL A 205 -11.21 -1.68 -18.45
C VAL A 205 -12.00 -1.40 -19.72
N LYS A 206 -11.36 -1.58 -20.87
CA LYS A 206 -12.00 -1.49 -22.19
C LYS A 206 -12.29 -2.89 -22.70
N ILE A 207 -13.55 -3.18 -23.03
CA ILE A 207 -14.00 -4.46 -23.57
C ILE A 207 -14.56 -4.22 -24.98
N LEU A 208 -14.46 -5.23 -25.86
CA LEU A 208 -14.94 -5.20 -27.25
C LEU A 208 -14.34 -4.04 -28.06
N GLY A 209 -13.01 -3.90 -28.05
CA GLY A 209 -12.33 -2.91 -28.89
C GLY A 209 -12.72 -1.46 -28.57
N GLU A 210 -12.83 -1.13 -27.27
CA GLU A 210 -13.23 0.18 -26.73
C GLU A 210 -14.73 0.50 -26.70
N LEU A 211 -15.59 -0.36 -27.26
CA LEU A 211 -17.04 -0.11 -27.29
C LEU A 211 -17.64 -0.03 -25.88
N VAL A 212 -17.13 -0.82 -24.94
CA VAL A 212 -17.60 -0.84 -23.55
C VAL A 212 -16.45 -0.45 -22.64
N LYS A 213 -16.62 0.67 -21.92
CA LYS A 213 -15.68 1.12 -20.91
C LYS A 213 -16.27 0.89 -19.52
N ILE A 214 -15.63 0.02 -18.74
CA ILE A 214 -15.97 -0.26 -17.35
C ILE A 214 -15.01 0.53 -16.46
N SER A 215 -15.54 1.36 -15.57
CA SER A 215 -14.70 2.14 -14.67
C SER A 215 -14.03 1.26 -13.61
N GLY A 216 -12.88 1.70 -13.09
CA GLY A 216 -12.23 1.04 -11.96
C GLY A 216 -13.15 0.89 -10.74
N GLN A 217 -14.04 1.86 -10.52
CA GLN A 217 -15.10 1.79 -9.52
C GLN A 217 -16.02 0.58 -9.73
N THR A 218 -16.52 0.37 -10.96
CA THR A 218 -17.41 -0.74 -11.29
C THR A 218 -16.70 -2.09 -11.16
N VAL A 219 -15.41 -2.16 -11.50
CA VAL A 219 -14.60 -3.37 -11.30
C VAL A 219 -14.55 -3.74 -9.81
N GLY A 220 -14.29 -2.76 -8.94
CA GLY A 220 -14.31 -2.97 -7.50
C GLY A 220 -15.69 -3.41 -7.00
N ASP A 221 -16.75 -2.73 -7.44
CA ASP A 221 -18.12 -3.06 -7.06
C ASP A 221 -18.52 -4.49 -7.43
N LEU A 222 -18.11 -4.98 -8.60
CA LEU A 222 -18.32 -6.37 -9.01
C LEU A 222 -17.47 -7.34 -8.17
N GLY A 223 -16.23 -7.00 -7.87
CA GLY A 223 -15.33 -7.81 -7.04
C GLY A 223 -15.85 -8.01 -5.62
N PHE A 224 -16.54 -7.02 -5.05
CA PHE A 224 -17.12 -7.09 -3.70
C PHE A 224 -18.61 -7.48 -3.68
N LEU A 225 -19.24 -7.74 -4.84
CA LEU A 225 -20.64 -8.16 -4.93
C LEU A 225 -20.95 -9.43 -4.11
N PRO A 226 -20.14 -10.50 -4.13
CA PRO A 226 -20.42 -11.70 -3.32
C PRO A 226 -20.56 -11.41 -1.83
N LEU A 227 -19.71 -10.53 -1.28
CA LEU A 227 -19.78 -10.13 0.13
C LEU A 227 -21.01 -9.27 0.43
N ARG A 228 -21.41 -8.40 -0.51
CA ARG A 228 -22.65 -7.60 -0.37
C ARG A 228 -23.89 -8.50 -0.36
N VAL A 229 -23.94 -9.49 -1.25
CA VAL A 229 -25.02 -10.48 -1.31
C VAL A 229 -25.05 -11.34 -0.04
N ALA A 230 -23.91 -11.86 0.39
CA ALA A 230 -23.82 -12.63 1.62
C ALA A 230 -24.29 -11.81 2.85
N ARG A 231 -23.88 -10.55 2.95
CA ARG A 231 -24.34 -9.66 4.04
C ARG A 231 -25.86 -9.45 4.01
N TYR A 232 -26.46 -9.30 2.83
CA TYR A 232 -27.91 -9.12 2.71
C TYR A 232 -28.69 -10.31 3.30
N PHE A 233 -28.24 -11.54 3.01
CA PHE A 233 -28.89 -12.76 3.53
C PHE A 233 -28.53 -13.09 4.98
N PHE A 234 -27.33 -12.73 5.44
CA PHE A 234 -26.82 -13.09 6.78
C PHE A 234 -26.72 -11.90 7.74
N LYS A 235 -27.56 -10.87 7.57
CA LYS A 235 -27.51 -9.59 8.29
C LYS A 235 -27.30 -9.71 9.81
N ALA A 236 -28.01 -10.64 10.47
CA ALA A 236 -27.90 -10.89 11.91
C ALA A 236 -26.50 -11.34 12.37
N LYS A 237 -25.72 -12.04 11.53
CA LYS A 237 -24.37 -12.51 11.89
C LYS A 237 -23.31 -11.41 11.83
N TYR A 238 -23.59 -10.32 11.11
CA TYR A 238 -22.71 -9.16 10.97
C TYR A 238 -23.10 -7.97 11.86
N GLU A 239 -24.25 -8.03 12.54
CA GLU A 239 -24.68 -7.04 13.55
C GLU A 239 -24.33 -7.49 14.97
N VAL A 240 -24.23 -8.79 15.21
CA VAL A 240 -23.88 -9.38 16.51
C VAL A 240 -22.39 -9.67 16.57
N GLY A 241 -21.62 -8.65 16.93
CA GLY A 241 -20.18 -8.74 17.13
C GLY A 241 -19.47 -7.60 16.46
N ALA A 242 -19.13 -6.57 17.23
CA ALA A 242 -18.13 -5.59 16.88
C ALA A 242 -16.80 -6.32 16.67
N PHE A 243 -16.61 -6.89 15.49
CA PHE A 243 -15.31 -7.31 15.04
C PHE A 243 -14.56 -6.00 14.79
N ARG A 244 -13.85 -5.53 15.82
CA ARG A 244 -12.64 -4.73 15.61
C ARG A 244 -11.79 -5.63 14.72
N GLY A 245 -11.91 -5.43 13.40
CA GLY A 245 -11.03 -6.07 12.45
C GLY A 245 -9.63 -5.83 12.98
N ASP A 246 -8.88 -6.91 13.20
CA ASP A 246 -7.56 -6.85 13.77
C ASP A 246 -6.77 -5.77 13.01
N MET A 247 -6.51 -4.64 13.67
CA MET A 247 -5.96 -3.43 13.05
C MET A 247 -4.46 -3.59 12.75
N ASN A 248 -3.92 -4.81 12.96
CA ASN A 248 -2.59 -5.26 12.56
C ASN A 248 -2.67 -6.41 11.56
N THR A 249 -3.54 -6.30 10.56
CA THR A 249 -3.65 -7.29 9.50
C THR A 249 -3.22 -6.73 8.15
N ASP A 250 -2.17 -7.36 7.60
CA ASP A 250 -1.93 -7.39 6.16
C ASP A 250 -3.23 -7.63 5.39
N LEU A 251 -3.26 -7.25 4.11
CA LEU A 251 -4.37 -7.40 3.18
C LEU A 251 -5.37 -8.54 3.52
N HIS A 252 -6.66 -8.20 3.64
CA HIS A 252 -7.72 -9.13 4.04
C HIS A 252 -7.75 -10.38 3.14
N PRO A 253 -8.00 -11.60 3.67
CA PRO A 253 -7.94 -12.85 2.88
C PRO A 253 -8.79 -12.84 1.61
N TYR A 254 -9.99 -12.26 1.66
CA TYR A 254 -10.83 -12.08 0.47
C TYR A 254 -10.17 -11.20 -0.60
N VAL A 255 -9.51 -10.12 -0.17
CA VAL A 255 -8.82 -9.20 -1.08
C VAL A 255 -7.56 -9.87 -1.65
N LYS A 256 -6.81 -10.63 -0.83
CA LYS A 256 -5.72 -11.50 -1.31
C LYS A 256 -6.20 -12.47 -2.39
N PHE A 257 -7.37 -13.06 -2.22
CA PHE A 257 -7.98 -13.93 -3.23
C PHE A 257 -8.31 -13.18 -4.52
N LEU A 258 -8.93 -11.99 -4.44
CA LEU A 258 -9.21 -11.16 -5.62
C LEU A 258 -7.93 -10.76 -6.36
N CYS A 259 -6.86 -10.37 -5.65
CA CYS A 259 -5.58 -10.03 -6.25
C CYS A 259 -4.94 -11.21 -6.99
N LYS A 260 -5.11 -12.44 -6.49
CA LYS A 260 -4.64 -13.66 -7.17
C LYS A 260 -5.39 -13.93 -8.48
N LEU A 261 -6.69 -13.64 -8.53
CA LEU A 261 -7.47 -13.77 -9.77
C LEU A 261 -7.06 -12.74 -10.83
N HIS A 262 -6.61 -11.56 -10.42
CA HIS A 262 -6.17 -10.50 -11.32
C HIS A 262 -4.78 -10.77 -11.95
N ARG A 263 -3.93 -11.58 -11.30
CA ARG A 263 -2.67 -12.03 -11.89
C ARG A 263 -2.92 -13.31 -12.67
N PRO A 264 -2.89 -13.33 -14.01
CA PRO A 264 -2.77 -14.60 -14.72
C PRO A 264 -1.49 -15.28 -14.21
N THR A 265 -1.61 -16.53 -13.77
CA THR A 265 -0.46 -17.40 -13.60
C THR A 265 0.31 -17.41 -14.92
N MET A 266 1.50 -16.81 -14.93
CA MET A 266 2.49 -17.10 -15.96
C MET A 266 3.06 -18.49 -15.72
#